data_AF-A0A1I3RAT7-F1
#
_entry.id   AF-A0A1I3RAT7-F1
#
_cell.length_a   1.000
_cell.length_b   1.000
_cell.length_c   1.000
_cell.angle_alpha   90.00
_cell.angle_beta   90.00
_cell.angle_gamma   90.00
#
_symmetry.space_group_name_H-M   'P 1'
#
loop_
_entity.id
_entity.type
_entity.pdbx_description
1 polymer ?
#
loop_
_entity_poly.entity_id
_entity_poly.type
_entity_poly.pdbx_seq_one_letter_code
_entity_poly.pdbx_strand_id
1 'polypeptide(L)'
;MKKFLILFCLLLLFGCGAEETQGAKEEEGLTEAEYGAKLEQISTDIVNSGATAEEMLNIYSQFWSTAIERDITKDDLQTVLDISISDMEEYFKYDFYDPLPVATRGDFDSVIIGIQNFYNGNGKVEELQSASSKIESNLKELNDPPEKFQKVYDETLELYANYNEFISLAESPTGSLLEFNKKFDELSTNIVSSVDKIEVMMPTIEE
;
A
#
# COMPACT_ATOMS: atom_id res chain seq x y z
N MET A 1 -53.92 -49.14 -21.11
CA MET A 1 -52.59 -49.08 -20.45
C MET A 1 -52.83 -48.49 -19.06
N LYS A 2 -52.80 -49.25 -17.95
CA LYS A 2 -51.65 -49.36 -17.02
C LYS A 2 -50.93 -48.00 -16.90
N LYS A 3 -50.89 -47.23 -15.80
CA LYS A 3 -50.92 -47.44 -14.33
C LYS A 3 -51.42 -46.12 -13.67
N PHE A 4 -52.37 -46.11 -12.72
CA PHE A 4 -52.25 -46.23 -11.25
C PHE A 4 -51.79 -44.94 -10.49
N LEU A 5 -52.73 -44.40 -9.67
CA LEU A 5 -52.67 -43.44 -8.52
C LEU A 5 -51.94 -42.09 -8.71
N ILE A 6 -52.48 -40.88 -8.50
CA ILE A 6 -53.41 -40.24 -7.53
C ILE A 6 -53.02 -40.40 -6.05
N LEU A 7 -52.50 -39.31 -5.45
CA LEU A 7 -52.96 -38.65 -4.20
C LEU A 7 -52.15 -37.33 -4.07
N PHE A 8 -52.61 -36.13 -4.41
CA PHE A 8 -53.67 -35.26 -3.85
C PHE A 8 -53.62 -35.05 -2.33
N CYS A 9 -53.01 -33.94 -1.90
CA CYS A 9 -53.55 -33.13 -0.82
C CYS A 9 -53.33 -31.66 -1.19
N LEU A 10 -54.37 -31.07 -1.79
CA LEU A 10 -54.49 -29.65 -2.10
C LEU A 10 -55.63 -29.11 -1.23
N LEU A 11 -55.39 -27.90 -0.71
CA LEU A 11 -56.34 -26.86 -0.29
C LEU A 11 -56.65 -26.69 1.21
N LEU A 12 -55.87 -25.75 1.77
CA LEU A 12 -56.29 -24.39 2.16
C LEU A 12 -57.26 -24.19 3.35
N LEU A 13 -56.69 -23.42 4.30
CA LEU A 13 -57.23 -22.23 4.98
C LEU A 13 -58.29 -22.41 6.05
N PHE A 14 -57.88 -22.07 7.29
CA PHE A 14 -58.29 -20.90 8.09
C PHE A 14 -57.52 -21.05 9.42
N GLY A 15 -56.75 -20.12 9.97
CA GLY A 15 -56.45 -18.71 9.74
C GLY A 15 -55.73 -18.19 11.00
N CYS A 16 -55.30 -16.93 10.98
CA CYS A 16 -54.85 -16.11 12.12
C CYS A 16 -53.33 -16.10 12.43
N GLY A 17 -52.68 -15.06 11.91
CA GLY A 17 -51.62 -14.31 12.59
C GLY A 17 -50.24 -14.96 12.72
N ALA A 18 -49.37 -14.75 11.73
CA ALA A 18 -47.93 -14.68 11.94
C ALA A 18 -47.32 -13.87 10.78
N GLU A 19 -46.49 -12.90 11.14
CA GLU A 19 -45.72 -12.03 10.25
C GLU A 19 -45.00 -12.83 9.15
N GLU A 20 -45.01 -12.27 7.94
CA GLU A 20 -44.04 -12.58 6.91
C GLU A 20 -42.65 -12.34 7.49
N THR A 21 -42.00 -13.42 7.95
CA THR A 21 -40.54 -13.43 8.01
C THR A 21 -40.07 -13.40 6.57
N GLN A 22 -39.80 -12.18 6.11
CA GLN A 22 -38.87 -11.95 5.02
C GLN A 22 -37.68 -12.87 5.29
N GLY A 23 -37.44 -13.80 4.37
CA GLY A 23 -36.19 -14.52 4.32
C GLY A 23 -35.09 -13.47 4.24
N ALA A 24 -34.42 -13.23 5.37
CA ALA A 24 -33.12 -12.61 5.37
C ALA A 24 -32.28 -13.45 4.42
N LYS A 25 -31.87 -12.84 3.31
CA LYS A 25 -30.68 -13.33 2.64
C LYS A 25 -29.59 -13.14 3.68
N GLU A 26 -29.13 -14.23 4.29
CA GLU A 26 -27.80 -14.22 4.91
C GLU A 26 -26.86 -13.79 3.78
N GLU A 27 -26.43 -12.52 3.79
CA GLU A 27 -25.17 -12.18 3.17
C GLU A 27 -24.16 -13.05 3.89
N GLU A 28 -23.55 -14.01 3.19
CA GLU A 28 -22.41 -14.76 3.70
C GLU A 28 -21.28 -13.75 3.93
N GLY A 29 -21.30 -13.12 5.11
CA GLY A 29 -20.21 -12.29 5.62
C GLY A 29 -18.99 -13.17 5.89
N LEU A 30 -17.83 -12.53 5.98
CA LEU A 30 -16.59 -13.23 6.30
C LEU A 30 -16.71 -13.94 7.64
N THR A 31 -16.26 -15.19 7.70
CA THR A 31 -16.03 -15.86 8.98
C THR A 31 -14.97 -15.10 9.77
N GLU A 32 -14.93 -15.30 11.09
CA GLU A 32 -13.92 -14.66 11.94
C GLU A 32 -12.49 -15.03 11.50
N ALA A 33 -12.28 -16.26 11.03
CA ALA A 33 -11.02 -16.72 10.45
C ALA A 33 -10.63 -15.94 9.19
N GLU A 34 -11.57 -15.76 8.27
CA GLU A 34 -11.32 -15.02 7.04
C GLU A 34 -11.11 -13.52 7.28
N TYR A 35 -11.83 -12.94 8.25
CA TYR A 35 -11.65 -11.54 8.64
C TYR A 35 -10.25 -11.28 9.21
N GLY A 36 -9.81 -12.11 10.17
CA GLY A 36 -8.46 -12.03 10.72
C GLY A 36 -7.38 -12.21 9.66
N ALA A 37 -7.50 -13.23 8.81
CA ALA A 37 -6.55 -13.48 7.72
C ALA A 37 -6.47 -12.32 6.71
N LYS A 38 -7.59 -11.64 6.41
CA LYS A 38 -7.59 -10.45 5.55
C LYS A 38 -6.87 -9.27 6.19
N LEU A 39 -7.00 -9.04 7.50
CA LEU A 39 -6.25 -8.00 8.22
C LEU A 39 -4.73 -8.27 8.19
N GLU A 40 -4.31 -9.51 8.40
CA GLU A 40 -2.90 -9.92 8.30
C GLU A 40 -2.37 -9.74 6.87
N GLN A 41 -3.17 -10.10 5.87
CA GLN A 41 -2.82 -9.92 4.46
C GLN A 41 -2.65 -8.43 4.11
N ILE A 42 -3.53 -7.56 4.61
CA ILE A 42 -3.42 -6.11 4.42
C ILE A 42 -2.11 -5.59 5.03
N SER A 43 -1.80 -6.01 6.26
CA SER A 43 -0.56 -5.62 6.95
C SER A 43 0.68 -6.08 6.15
N THR A 44 0.65 -7.31 5.64
CA THR A 44 1.70 -7.87 4.78
C THR A 44 1.84 -7.12 3.46
N ASP A 45 0.73 -6.80 2.79
CA ASP A 45 0.72 -6.03 1.54
C ASP A 45 1.31 -4.62 1.76
N ILE A 46 0.98 -3.97 2.89
CA ILE A 46 1.54 -2.68 3.28
C ILE A 46 3.05 -2.77 3.52
N VAL A 47 3.54 -3.77 4.26
CA VAL A 47 4.98 -3.93 4.52
C VAL A 47 5.75 -4.18 3.22
N ASN A 48 5.22 -5.05 2.35
CA ASN A 48 5.87 -5.35 1.07
C ASN A 48 5.93 -4.13 0.16
N SER A 49 4.83 -3.38 0.04
CA SER A 49 4.83 -2.14 -0.77
C SER A 49 5.63 -1.02 -0.10
N GLY A 50 5.64 -0.99 1.23
CA GLY A 50 6.43 -0.07 2.04
C GLY A 50 7.93 -0.24 1.80
N ALA A 51 8.42 -1.48 1.63
CA ALA A 51 9.81 -1.73 1.28
C ALA A 51 10.22 -1.06 -0.04
N THR A 52 9.39 -1.14 -1.09
CA THR A 52 9.62 -0.44 -2.36
C THR A 52 9.68 1.08 -2.15
N ALA A 53 8.74 1.64 -1.36
CA ALA A 53 8.75 3.08 -1.07
C ALA A 53 9.98 3.50 -0.23
N GLU A 54 10.41 2.67 0.71
CA GLU A 54 11.60 2.90 1.53
C GLU A 54 12.89 2.92 0.70
N GLU A 55 13.04 2.01 -0.27
CA GLU A 55 14.14 2.03 -1.23
C GLU A 55 14.20 3.37 -1.99
N MET A 56 13.05 3.86 -2.47
CA MET A 56 12.96 5.16 -3.15
C MET A 56 13.36 6.31 -2.23
N LEU A 57 12.83 6.34 -1.00
CA LEU A 57 13.10 7.39 0.00
C LEU A 57 14.58 7.43 0.41
N ASN A 58 15.21 6.28 0.59
CA ASN A 58 16.64 6.17 0.88
C ASN A 58 17.49 6.75 -0.27
N ILE A 59 17.12 6.47 -1.51
CA ILE A 59 17.81 7.00 -2.69
C ILE A 59 17.70 8.54 -2.75
N TYR A 60 16.51 9.11 -2.50
CA TYR A 60 16.38 10.56 -2.41
C TYR A 60 17.26 11.15 -1.30
N SER A 61 17.23 10.57 -0.10
CA SER A 61 18.07 11.02 1.03
C SER A 61 19.55 11.03 0.67
N GLN A 62 20.03 9.94 0.06
CA GLN A 62 21.42 9.79 -0.33
C GLN A 62 21.87 10.81 -1.37
N PHE A 63 21.07 11.00 -2.43
CA PHE A 63 21.40 11.97 -3.48
C PHE A 63 21.33 13.41 -2.99
N TRP A 64 20.33 13.72 -2.15
CA TRP A 64 20.20 15.05 -1.57
C TRP A 64 21.39 15.36 -0.65
N SER A 65 21.80 14.42 0.19
CA SER A 65 23.01 14.54 1.02
C SER A 65 24.25 14.73 0.15
N THR A 66 24.39 13.95 -0.92
CA THR A 66 25.54 14.05 -1.83
C THR A 66 25.60 15.42 -2.51
N ALA A 67 24.47 15.95 -2.97
CA ALA A 67 24.37 17.26 -3.62
C ALA A 67 24.68 18.43 -2.68
N ILE A 68 24.56 18.26 -1.35
CA ILE A 68 25.02 19.26 -0.37
C ILE A 68 26.56 19.32 -0.32
N GLU A 69 27.19 18.16 -0.42
CA GLU A 69 28.63 18.00 -0.24
C GLU A 69 29.41 18.32 -1.52
N ARG A 70 28.93 17.86 -2.68
CA ARG A 70 29.63 17.93 -3.96
C ARG A 70 28.68 17.84 -5.16
N ASP A 71 29.25 17.96 -6.35
CA ASP A 71 28.54 17.72 -7.61
C ASP A 71 28.15 16.23 -7.74
N ILE A 72 27.00 15.98 -8.39
CA ILE A 72 26.54 14.64 -8.75
C ILE A 72 27.12 14.26 -10.11
N THR A 73 27.78 13.12 -10.15
CA THR A 73 28.38 12.56 -11.37
C THR A 73 27.53 11.45 -11.95
N LYS A 74 27.80 11.06 -13.19
CA LYS A 74 27.20 9.86 -13.78
C LYS A 74 27.54 8.59 -13.01
N ASP A 75 28.75 8.50 -12.45
CA ASP A 75 29.17 7.33 -11.67
C ASP A 75 28.33 7.19 -10.39
N ASP A 76 27.88 8.32 -9.81
CA ASP A 76 26.93 8.33 -8.69
C ASP A 76 25.57 7.77 -9.10
N LEU A 77 25.02 8.21 -10.24
CA LEU A 77 23.77 7.67 -10.78
C LEU A 77 23.86 6.16 -11.02
N GLN A 78 24.92 5.71 -11.70
CA GLN A 78 25.10 4.29 -12.00
C GLN A 78 25.25 3.44 -10.75
N THR A 79 26.01 3.92 -9.76
CA THR A 79 26.29 3.14 -8.55
C THR A 79 25.10 3.11 -7.60
N VAL A 80 24.42 4.24 -7.41
CA VAL A 80 23.35 4.36 -6.41
C VAL A 80 22.02 3.85 -6.95
N LEU A 81 21.71 4.10 -8.22
CA LEU A 81 20.46 3.63 -8.83
C LEU A 81 20.58 2.25 -9.48
N ASP A 82 21.81 1.73 -9.64
CA ASP A 82 22.10 0.49 -10.38
C ASP A 82 21.54 0.51 -11.82
N ILE A 83 21.75 1.62 -12.53
CA ILE A 83 21.17 1.87 -13.87
C ILE A 83 22.21 1.88 -14.99
N SER A 84 21.74 1.59 -16.20
CA SER A 84 22.55 1.64 -17.42
C SER A 84 22.73 3.08 -17.94
N ILE A 85 23.67 3.25 -18.87
CA ILE A 85 23.85 4.54 -19.59
C ILE A 85 22.59 4.91 -20.38
N SER A 86 21.90 3.92 -20.96
CA SER A 86 20.67 4.16 -21.71
C SER A 86 19.58 4.76 -20.81
N ASP A 87 19.44 4.25 -19.59
CA ASP A 87 18.46 4.76 -18.63
C ASP A 87 18.81 6.18 -18.18
N MET A 88 20.11 6.49 -18.03
CA MET A 88 20.55 7.86 -17.73
C MET A 88 20.19 8.84 -18.86
N GLU A 89 20.44 8.48 -20.12
CA GLU A 89 20.08 9.31 -21.27
C GLU A 89 18.57 9.53 -21.36
N GLU A 90 17.77 8.49 -21.08
CA GLU A 90 16.31 8.53 -21.14
C GLU A 90 15.70 9.38 -20.02
N TYR A 91 16.05 9.10 -18.76
CA TYR A 91 15.33 9.66 -17.59
C TYR A 91 15.95 10.93 -17.03
N PHE A 92 17.27 11.09 -17.15
CA PHE A 92 17.99 12.27 -16.64
C PHE A 92 18.27 13.31 -17.72
N LYS A 93 17.94 13.01 -19.00
CA LYS A 93 18.20 13.87 -20.17
C LYS A 93 19.65 14.36 -20.22
N TYR A 94 20.55 13.53 -19.70
CA TYR A 94 21.97 13.81 -19.62
C TYR A 94 22.65 13.34 -20.90
N ASP A 95 23.39 14.23 -21.56
CA ASP A 95 24.22 13.86 -22.70
C ASP A 95 25.49 13.18 -22.17
N PHE A 96 25.67 11.89 -22.48
CA PHE A 96 26.80 11.11 -22.00
C PHE A 96 28.18 11.68 -22.40
N TYR A 97 28.24 12.45 -23.50
CA TYR A 97 29.47 13.09 -23.95
C TYR A 97 29.72 14.45 -23.29
N ASP A 98 28.79 14.95 -22.49
CA ASP A 98 28.98 16.17 -21.72
C ASP A 98 29.98 15.93 -20.58
N PRO A 99 31.12 16.64 -20.54
CA PRO A 99 32.07 16.51 -19.43
C PRO A 99 31.54 17.12 -18.12
N LEU A 100 30.40 17.80 -18.13
CA LEU A 100 29.79 18.43 -16.96
C LEU A 100 29.18 17.40 -16.00
N PRO A 101 29.11 17.72 -14.70
CA PRO A 101 28.36 16.90 -13.75
C PRO A 101 26.88 16.82 -14.14
N VAL A 102 26.20 15.75 -13.71
CA VAL A 102 24.75 15.58 -13.87
C VAL A 102 24.01 16.72 -13.18
N ALA A 103 24.46 17.07 -11.97
CA ALA A 103 23.96 18.23 -11.24
C ALA A 103 25.10 18.88 -10.44
N THR A 104 25.13 20.20 -10.44
CA THR A 104 26.10 20.95 -9.63
C THR A 104 25.72 20.92 -8.15
N ARG A 105 26.70 21.06 -7.27
CA ARG A 105 26.49 21.16 -5.83
C ARG A 105 25.39 22.18 -5.49
N GLY A 106 24.40 21.72 -4.73
CA GLY A 106 23.24 22.52 -4.31
C GLY A 106 22.07 22.53 -5.31
N ASP A 107 22.22 21.93 -6.50
CA ASP A 107 21.11 21.74 -7.44
C ASP A 107 20.32 20.47 -7.08
N PHE A 108 19.44 20.60 -6.08
CA PHE A 108 18.59 19.50 -5.64
C PHE A 108 17.50 19.19 -6.64
N ASP A 109 16.91 20.23 -7.25
CA ASP A 109 15.72 20.11 -8.08
C ASP A 109 16.00 19.23 -9.31
N SER A 110 17.13 19.43 -10.00
CA SER A 110 17.52 18.60 -11.14
C SER A 110 17.68 17.13 -10.77
N VAL A 111 18.28 16.84 -9.61
CA VAL A 111 18.53 15.48 -9.13
C VAL A 111 17.22 14.80 -8.76
N ILE A 112 16.37 15.47 -7.99
CA ILE A 112 15.06 14.94 -7.59
C ILE A 112 14.17 14.69 -8.81
N ILE A 113 14.10 15.63 -9.75
CA ILE A 113 13.32 15.48 -10.99
C ILE A 113 13.83 14.28 -11.81
N GLY A 114 15.15 14.10 -11.92
CA GLY A 114 15.74 12.96 -12.63
C GLY A 114 15.36 11.62 -12.00
N ILE A 115 15.47 11.51 -10.66
CA ILE A 115 15.10 10.29 -9.92
C ILE A 115 13.59 10.03 -10.04
N GLN A 116 12.76 11.07 -9.95
CA GLN A 116 11.32 10.94 -10.15
C GLN A 116 11.00 10.44 -11.57
N ASN A 117 11.64 10.99 -12.60
CA ASN A 117 11.44 10.51 -13.98
C ASN A 117 11.83 9.04 -14.13
N PHE A 118 12.93 8.62 -13.50
CA PHE A 118 13.36 7.23 -13.49
C PHE A 118 12.30 6.31 -12.86
N TYR A 119 11.80 6.63 -11.67
CA TYR A 119 10.78 5.82 -11.00
C TYR A 119 9.41 5.84 -11.68
N ASN A 120 9.06 6.95 -12.33
CA ASN A 120 7.86 7.00 -13.17
C ASN A 120 8.04 6.14 -14.43
N GLY A 121 9.21 6.23 -15.08
CA GLY A 121 9.50 5.52 -16.32
C GLY A 121 9.67 4.01 -16.16
N ASN A 122 10.21 3.56 -15.02
CA ASN A 122 10.42 2.14 -14.74
C ASN A 122 9.21 1.44 -14.06
N GLY A 123 8.12 2.18 -13.83
CA GLY A 123 6.87 1.64 -13.29
C GLY A 123 6.81 1.53 -11.76
N LYS A 124 7.84 1.95 -11.01
CA LYS A 124 7.83 1.88 -9.54
C LYS A 124 6.73 2.74 -8.91
N VAL A 125 6.44 3.91 -9.47
CA VAL A 125 5.32 4.74 -9.02
C VAL A 125 3.98 4.05 -9.27
N GLU A 126 3.79 3.44 -10.45
CA GLU A 126 2.57 2.71 -10.79
C GLU A 126 2.40 1.46 -9.90
N GLU A 127 3.49 0.78 -9.56
CA GLU A 127 3.52 -0.36 -8.62
C GLU A 127 2.97 0.06 -7.25
N LEU A 128 3.48 1.16 -6.66
CA LEU A 128 3.01 1.69 -5.38
C LEU A 128 1.53 2.10 -5.41
N GLN A 129 1.10 2.78 -6.48
CA GLN A 129 -0.29 3.23 -6.63
C GLN A 129 -1.26 2.06 -6.77
N SER A 130 -0.85 1.03 -7.51
CA SER A 130 -1.62 -0.20 -7.70
C SER A 130 -1.74 -0.97 -6.39
N ALA A 131 -0.65 -1.08 -5.63
CA ALA A 131 -0.64 -1.70 -4.31
C ALA A 131 -1.56 -0.94 -3.33
N SER A 132 -1.43 0.38 -3.25
CA SER A 132 -2.28 1.22 -2.39
C SER A 132 -3.77 1.07 -2.74
N SER A 133 -4.12 1.08 -4.03
CA SER A 133 -5.50 0.88 -4.49
C SER A 133 -6.06 -0.49 -4.10
N LYS A 134 -5.25 -1.54 -4.21
CA LYS A 134 -5.63 -2.90 -3.79
C LYS A 134 -5.83 -2.98 -2.27
N ILE A 135 -4.92 -2.40 -1.49
CA ILE A 135 -5.00 -2.34 -0.03
C ILE A 135 -6.27 -1.59 0.39
N GLU A 136 -6.56 -0.44 -0.22
CA GLU A 136 -7.77 0.33 0.05
C GLU A 136 -9.04 -0.49 -0.23
N SER A 137 -9.07 -1.21 -1.35
CA SER A 137 -10.19 -2.09 -1.70
C SER A 137 -10.39 -3.18 -0.65
N ASN A 138 -9.31 -3.84 -0.23
CA ASN A 138 -9.37 -4.88 0.80
C ASN A 138 -9.84 -4.32 2.15
N LEU A 139 -9.40 -3.12 2.54
CA LEU A 139 -9.86 -2.46 3.77
C LEU A 139 -11.35 -2.10 3.73
N LYS A 140 -11.87 -1.70 2.56
CA LYS A 140 -13.30 -1.40 2.38
C LYS A 140 -14.18 -2.64 2.54
N GLU A 141 -13.70 -3.81 2.15
CA GLU A 141 -14.40 -5.09 2.37
C GLU A 141 -14.52 -5.45 3.87
N LEU A 142 -13.71 -4.83 4.73
CA LEU A 142 -13.66 -5.10 6.17
C LEU A 142 -14.37 -4.03 7.02
N ASN A 143 -15.13 -3.12 6.41
CA ASN A 143 -15.67 -1.92 7.06
C ASN A 143 -16.75 -2.16 8.14
N ASP A 144 -17.15 -3.42 8.36
CA ASP A 144 -18.04 -3.85 9.44
C ASP A 144 -17.29 -4.88 10.34
N PRO A 145 -16.36 -4.42 11.19
CA PRO A 145 -15.55 -5.30 12.03
C PRO A 145 -16.39 -6.02 13.10
N PRO A 146 -16.21 -7.35 13.28
CA PRO A 146 -16.70 -8.03 14.48
C PRO A 146 -16.11 -7.42 15.75
N GLU A 147 -16.86 -7.41 16.86
CA GLU A 147 -16.47 -6.74 18.11
C GLU A 147 -15.05 -7.09 18.58
N LYS A 148 -14.65 -8.36 18.44
CA LYS A 148 -13.32 -8.83 18.84
C LYS A 148 -12.18 -8.31 17.96
N PHE A 149 -12.46 -7.93 16.72
CA PHE A 149 -11.47 -7.40 15.76
C PHE A 149 -11.46 -5.88 15.67
N GLN A 150 -12.42 -5.17 16.28
CA GLN A 150 -12.55 -3.70 16.19
C GLN A 150 -11.21 -2.97 16.42
N LYS A 151 -10.49 -3.32 17.49
CA LYS A 151 -9.20 -2.67 17.81
C LYS A 151 -8.11 -2.93 16.77
N VAL A 152 -8.08 -4.13 16.20
CA VAL A 152 -7.11 -4.49 15.16
C VAL A 152 -7.44 -3.76 13.87
N TYR A 153 -8.73 -3.69 13.51
CA TYR A 153 -9.19 -2.93 12.36
C TYR A 153 -8.84 -1.44 12.50
N ASP A 154 -9.08 -0.83 13.66
CA ASP A 154 -8.75 0.57 13.92
C ASP A 154 -7.24 0.84 13.77
N GLU A 155 -6.37 -0.02 14.30
CA GLU A 155 -4.93 0.11 14.12
C GLU A 155 -4.49 -0.18 12.67
N THR A 156 -5.19 -1.04 11.94
CA THR A 156 -4.92 -1.29 10.51
C THR A 156 -5.27 -0.05 9.67
N LEU A 157 -6.30 0.72 10.05
CA LEU A 157 -6.58 2.02 9.43
C LEU A 157 -5.48 3.05 9.70
N GLU A 158 -4.91 3.05 10.91
CA GLU A 158 -3.76 3.90 11.26
C GLU A 158 -2.51 3.51 10.46
N LEU A 159 -2.23 2.21 10.36
CA LEU A 159 -1.16 1.66 9.51
C LEU A 159 -1.33 2.13 8.06
N TYR A 160 -2.54 2.00 7.50
CA TYR A 160 -2.84 2.42 6.13
C TYR A 160 -2.70 3.93 5.92
N ALA A 161 -3.08 4.75 6.90
CA ALA A 161 -2.91 6.20 6.83
C ALA A 161 -1.43 6.60 6.78
N ASN A 162 -0.61 6.03 7.68
CA ASN A 162 0.84 6.26 7.69
C ASN A 162 1.50 5.76 6.38
N TYR A 163 1.10 4.58 5.90
CA TYR A 163 1.55 4.03 4.63
C TYR A 163 1.26 4.95 3.44
N ASN A 164 0.05 5.52 3.36
CA ASN A 164 -0.30 6.44 2.28
C ASN A 164 0.53 7.73 2.31
N GLU A 165 0.84 8.25 3.49
CA GLU A 165 1.73 9.40 3.60
C GLU A 165 3.18 9.03 3.22
N PHE A 166 3.61 7.81 3.54
CA PHE A 166 4.92 7.28 3.19
C PHE A 166 5.11 7.12 1.68
N ILE A 167 4.15 6.51 0.97
CA ILE A 167 4.22 6.41 -0.50
C ILE A 167 4.10 7.78 -1.15
N SER A 168 3.29 8.70 -0.60
CA SER A 168 3.19 10.06 -1.13
C SER A 168 4.53 10.80 -1.04
N LEU A 169 5.28 10.58 0.04
CA LEU A 169 6.63 11.11 0.19
C LEU A 169 7.62 10.49 -0.80
N ALA A 170 7.46 9.21 -1.14
CA ALA A 170 8.28 8.51 -2.13
C ALA A 170 7.98 8.97 -3.57
N GLU A 171 6.72 9.22 -3.90
CA GLU A 171 6.32 9.76 -5.21
C GLU A 171 6.77 11.21 -5.38
N SER A 172 6.67 12.01 -4.33
CA SER A 172 6.91 13.44 -4.36
C SER A 172 7.66 13.91 -3.11
N PRO A 173 8.99 13.73 -3.05
CA PRO A 173 9.79 14.23 -1.95
C PRO A 173 9.73 15.76 -1.92
N THR A 174 9.57 16.33 -0.74
CA THR A 174 9.44 17.78 -0.53
C THR A 174 10.12 18.23 0.77
N GLY A 175 10.34 19.54 0.90
CA GLY A 175 10.96 20.15 2.08
C GLY A 175 12.49 20.24 1.97
N SER A 176 13.16 20.47 3.09
CA SER A 176 14.62 20.34 3.21
C SER A 176 15.02 18.89 3.53
N LEU A 177 16.29 18.51 3.30
CA LEU A 177 16.81 17.19 3.68
C LEU A 177 16.51 16.82 5.13
N LEU A 178 16.61 17.79 6.05
CA LEU A 178 16.33 17.55 7.47
C LEU A 178 14.85 17.24 7.72
N GLU A 179 13.94 18.02 7.11
CA GLU A 179 12.50 17.82 7.25
C GLU A 179 12.05 16.52 6.57
N PHE A 180 12.59 16.25 5.38
CA PHE A 180 12.37 15.03 4.63
C PHE A 180 12.80 13.80 5.45
N ASN A 181 14.06 13.76 5.93
CA ASN A 181 14.54 12.62 6.70
C ASN A 181 13.79 12.45 8.02
N LYS A 182 13.46 13.56 8.71
CA LYS A 182 12.64 13.48 9.92
C LYS A 182 11.28 12.85 9.63
N LYS A 183 10.61 13.27 8.55
CA LYS A 183 9.30 12.75 8.16
C LYS A 183 9.39 11.28 7.72
N PHE A 184 10.42 10.94 6.97
CA PHE A 184 10.73 9.57 6.57
C PHE A 184 10.91 8.66 7.80
N ASP A 185 11.78 9.03 8.74
CA ASP A 185 12.04 8.27 9.97
C ASP A 185 10.79 8.11 10.83
N GLU A 186 10.00 9.17 10.96
CA GLU A 186 8.74 9.19 11.73
C GLU A 186 7.72 8.21 11.13
N LEU A 187 7.47 8.29 9.82
CA LEU A 187 6.52 7.42 9.14
C LEU A 187 6.97 5.94 9.15
N SER A 188 8.26 5.68 8.92
CA SER A 188 8.82 4.32 9.00
C SER A 188 8.63 3.73 10.40
N THR A 189 8.92 4.50 11.45
CA THR A 189 8.72 4.08 12.84
C THR A 189 7.24 3.81 13.15
N ASN A 190 6.33 4.67 12.65
CA ASN A 190 4.90 4.50 12.88
C ASN A 190 4.36 3.25 12.18
N ILE A 191 4.79 2.98 10.94
CA ILE A 191 4.41 1.76 10.20
C ILE A 191 4.83 0.52 10.98
N VAL A 192 6.09 0.44 11.40
CA VAL A 192 6.59 -0.69 12.20
C VAL A 192 5.82 -0.83 13.51
N SER A 193 5.60 0.27 14.23
CA SER A 193 4.86 0.24 15.48
C SER A 193 3.42 -0.24 15.31
N SER A 194 2.74 0.14 14.22
CA SER A 194 1.37 -0.33 13.97
C SER A 194 1.34 -1.81 13.63
N VAL A 195 2.30 -2.32 12.85
CA VAL A 195 2.43 -3.76 12.55
C VAL A 195 2.62 -4.56 13.84
N ASP A 196 3.54 -4.14 14.71
CA ASP A 196 3.81 -4.82 16.00
C ASP A 196 2.55 -4.85 16.89
N LYS A 197 1.80 -3.75 16.94
CA LYS A 197 0.55 -3.70 17.71
C LYS A 197 -0.52 -4.61 17.11
N ILE A 198 -0.67 -4.63 15.78
CA ILE A 198 -1.61 -5.50 15.08
C ILE A 198 -1.33 -6.97 15.43
N GLU A 199 -0.06 -7.39 15.37
CA GLU A 199 0.35 -8.74 15.75
C GLU A 199 -0.03 -9.09 17.19
N VAL A 200 0.20 -8.17 18.13
CA VAL A 200 -0.11 -8.39 19.56
C VAL A 200 -1.62 -8.37 19.83
N MET A 201 -2.39 -7.55 19.12
CA MET A 201 -3.82 -7.39 19.33
C MET A 201 -4.66 -8.44 18.61
N MET A 202 -4.09 -9.15 17.64
CA MET A 202 -4.79 -10.15 16.85
C MET A 202 -5.44 -11.22 17.75
N PRO A 203 -6.78 -11.37 17.72
CA PRO A 203 -7.45 -12.39 18.49
C PRO A 203 -7.04 -13.80 18.08
N THR A 204 -6.85 -14.69 19.05
CA THR A 204 -6.74 -16.13 18.78
C THR A 204 -8.08 -16.64 18.28
N ILE A 205 -8.06 -17.40 17.18
CA ILE A 205 -9.24 -18.03 16.59
C ILE A 205 -9.22 -19.48 17.04
N GLU A 206 -10.22 -19.88 17.83
CA GLU A 206 -10.38 -21.28 18.23
C GLU A 206 -10.91 -22.07 17.02
N GLU A 207 -10.23 -23.18 16.66
CA GLU A 207 -10.61 -24.10 15.57
C GLU A 207 -11.92 -24.87 15.85
#